data_AF-A0A1I0IF54-F1
#
_entry.id   AF-A0A1I0IF54-F1
#
_cell.length_a   1.000
_cell.length_b   1.000
_cell.length_c   1.000
_cell.angle_alpha   90.00
_cell.angle_beta   90.00
_cell.angle_gamma   90.00
#
_symmetry.space_group_name_H-M   'P 1'
#
loop_
_entity.id
_entity.type
_entity.pdbx_description
1 polymer ?
#
loop_
_entity_poly.entity_id
_entity_poly.type
_entity_poly.pdbx_seq_one_letter_code
_entity_poly.pdbx_strand_id
1 'polypeptide(L)'
;MKILIKHIDIAYQDITTFDDSEPELTPVDVDIHYEMYKGQNTMPGKMTLAFSEYESMNHYELVHHVQQELQQHLQAFEHDKQ
;
A
#
# COMPACT_ATOMS: atom_id res chain seq x y z
N MET A 1 -6.08 -9.86 14.29
CA MET A 1 -6.64 -9.63 12.94
C MET A 1 -5.70 -10.26 11.95
N LYS A 2 -6.17 -11.01 10.96
CA LYS A 2 -5.29 -11.55 9.90
C LYS A 2 -5.42 -10.66 8.66
N ILE A 3 -4.33 -10.46 7.94
CA ILE A 3 -4.30 -9.71 6.69
C ILE A 3 -3.88 -10.66 5.58
N LEU A 4 -4.60 -10.62 4.47
CA LEU A 4 -4.27 -11.33 3.23
C LEU A 4 -4.12 -10.29 2.13
N ILE A 5 -2.91 -10.18 1.57
CA ILE A 5 -2.70 -9.38 0.35
C ILE A 5 -3.35 -10.11 -0.82
N LYS A 6 -4.26 -9.43 -1.52
CA LYS A 6 -5.03 -9.99 -2.64
C LYS A 6 -4.41 -9.63 -3.96
N HIS A 7 -3.99 -8.39 -4.10
CA HIS A 7 -3.54 -7.82 -5.35
C HIS A 7 -2.63 -6.62 -5.09
N ILE A 8 -1.67 -6.40 -5.99
CA ILE A 8 -0.71 -5.29 -5.93
C ILE A 8 -0.62 -4.71 -7.35
N ASP A 9 -0.95 -3.43 -7.48
CA ASP A 9 -0.89 -2.66 -8.72
C ASP A 9 0.24 -1.64 -8.65
N ILE A 10 1.10 -1.57 -9.66
CA ILE A 10 2.17 -0.57 -9.75
C ILE A 10 1.73 0.52 -10.72
N ALA A 11 1.67 1.76 -10.25
CA ALA A 11 1.40 2.93 -11.07
C ALA A 11 2.71 3.41 -11.72
N TYR A 12 2.66 3.69 -13.02
CA TYR A 12 3.78 4.21 -13.79
C TYR A 12 3.47 5.62 -14.27
N GLN A 13 4.49 6.46 -14.31
CA GLN A 13 4.44 7.80 -14.88
C GLN A 13 5.38 7.88 -16.07
N ASP A 14 4.91 8.52 -17.15
CA ASP A 14 5.73 8.86 -18.30
C ASP A 14 6.66 10.04 -17.94
N ILE A 15 7.97 9.81 -18.04
CA ILE A 15 8.97 10.88 -17.90
C ILE A 15 9.57 11.12 -19.28
N THR A 16 9.36 12.33 -19.82
CA THR A 16 10.03 12.78 -21.05
C THR A 16 11.19 13.68 -20.67
N THR A 17 12.41 13.21 -20.91
CA THR A 17 13.63 14.00 -20.77
C THR A 17 13.81 14.93 -21.98
N PHE A 18 14.40 16.10 -21.76
CA PHE A 18 14.59 17.14 -22.79
C PHE A 18 15.54 16.73 -23.95
N ASP A 19 16.16 15.56 -23.88
CA ASP A 19 17.23 15.12 -24.78
C ASP A 19 16.72 14.04 -25.75
N ASP A 20 15.76 14.37 -26.64
CA ASP A 20 15.19 13.52 -27.71
C ASP A 20 15.09 12.01 -27.39
N SER A 21 14.82 11.70 -26.11
CA SER A 21 14.82 10.35 -25.58
C SER A 21 13.41 9.80 -25.67
N GLU A 22 13.26 8.50 -25.96
CA GLU A 22 11.96 7.86 -25.84
C GLU A 22 11.44 8.02 -24.40
N PRO A 23 10.14 8.27 -24.21
CA PRO A 23 9.56 8.40 -22.88
C PRO A 23 9.82 7.14 -22.05
N GLU A 24 10.30 7.31 -20.83
CA GLU A 24 10.56 6.22 -19.89
C GLU A 24 9.39 6.09 -18.92
N LEU A 25 8.87 4.87 -18.76
CA LEU A 25 7.86 4.54 -17.75
C LEU A 25 8.57 4.30 -16.42
N THR A 26 8.43 5.25 -15.50
CA THR A 26 8.99 5.10 -14.15
C THR A 26 7.89 4.72 -13.16
N PRO A 27 8.06 3.65 -12.36
CA PRO A 27 7.10 3.31 -11.32
C PRO A 27 7.14 4.37 -10.21
N VAL A 28 5.97 4.80 -9.74
CA VAL A 28 5.85 5.89 -8.76
C VAL A 28 5.21 5.38 -7.48
N ASP A 29 4.01 4.80 -7.60
CA ASP A 29 3.21 4.34 -6.47
C ASP A 29 2.80 2.89 -6.64
N VAL A 30 2.41 2.28 -5.53
CA VAL A 30 1.95 0.90 -5.45
C VAL A 30 0.65 0.85 -4.67
N ASP A 31 -0.41 0.43 -5.34
CA ASP A 31 -1.72 0.20 -4.78
C ASP A 31 -1.82 -1.24 -4.26
N ILE A 32 -1.95 -1.40 -2.95
CA ILE A 32 -2.02 -2.69 -2.27
C ILE A 32 -3.46 -2.94 -1.84
N HIS A 33 -4.04 -4.01 -2.37
CA HIS A 33 -5.39 -4.45 -2.05
C HIS A 33 -5.29 -5.66 -1.13
N TYR A 34 -5.99 -5.60 0.00
CA TYR A 34 -5.93 -6.65 1.02
C TYR A 34 -7.30 -6.94 1.63
N GLU A 35 -7.40 -8.08 2.31
CA GLU A 35 -8.56 -8.46 3.11
C GLU A 35 -8.15 -8.65 4.57
N MET A 36 -8.90 -8.03 5.46
CA MET A 36 -8.79 -8.21 6.90
C MET A 36 -9.79 -9.26 7.38
N TYR A 37 -9.33 -10.20 8.20
CA TYR A 37 -10.15 -11.26 8.75
C TYR A 37 -10.20 -11.18 10.29
N LYS A 38 -11.41 -11.25 10.84
CA LYS A 38 -11.69 -11.38 12.27
C LYS A 38 -12.86 -12.34 12.49
N GLY A 39 -12.53 -13.61 12.82
CA GLY A 39 -13.54 -14.67 12.91
C GLY A 39 -14.08 -15.00 11.51
N GLN A 40 -15.41 -14.95 11.35
CA GLN A 40 -16.08 -15.13 10.05
C GLN A 40 -16.23 -13.83 9.25
N ASN A 41 -15.87 -12.69 9.84
CA ASN A 41 -15.97 -11.40 9.18
C ASN A 41 -14.74 -11.12 8.33
N THR A 42 -14.99 -10.70 7.10
CA THR A 42 -13.98 -10.23 6.15
C THR A 42 -14.28 -8.79 5.76
N MET A 43 -13.27 -7.94 5.75
CA MET A 43 -13.37 -6.55 5.33
C MET A 43 -12.28 -6.25 4.31
N PRO A 44 -12.62 -5.76 3.10
CA PRO A 44 -11.62 -5.32 2.14
C PRO A 44 -10.93 -4.04 2.62
N GLY A 45 -9.67 -3.89 2.27
CA GLY A 45 -8.88 -2.70 2.50
C GLY A 45 -8.01 -2.38 1.29
N LYS A 46 -7.68 -1.10 1.15
CA LYS A 46 -6.74 -0.58 0.15
C LYS A 46 -5.77 0.36 0.85
N MET A 47 -4.53 0.35 0.41
CA MET A 47 -3.54 1.37 0.75
C MET A 47 -2.64 1.64 -0.44
N THR A 48 -2.03 2.83 -0.46
CA THR A 48 -1.08 3.25 -1.49
C THR A 48 0.25 3.55 -0.82
N LEU A 49 1.34 3.03 -1.38
CA LEU A 49 2.71 3.29 -0.93
C LEU A 49 3.55 3.82 -2.09
N ALA A 50 4.60 4.57 -1.79
CA ALA A 50 5.60 4.89 -2.80
C ALA A 50 6.30 3.60 -3.26
N PHE A 51 6.60 3.49 -4.56
CA PHE A 51 7.28 2.32 -5.11
C PHE A 51 8.64 2.07 -4.46
N SER A 52 9.38 3.14 -4.14
CA SER A 52 10.67 3.05 -3.43
C SER A 52 10.55 2.43 -2.03
N GLU A 53 9.40 2.58 -1.37
CA GLU A 53 9.16 1.94 -0.08
C GLU A 53 8.84 0.46 -0.30
N TYR A 54 7.93 0.17 -1.23
CA TYR A 54 7.51 -1.19 -1.57
C TYR A 54 8.64 -2.08 -2.10
N GLU A 55 9.50 -1.58 -2.98
CA GLU A 55 10.56 -2.37 -3.61
C GLU A 55 11.58 -2.94 -2.61
N SER A 56 11.71 -2.27 -1.46
CA SER A 56 12.59 -2.69 -0.37
C SER A 56 11.94 -3.73 0.56
N MET A 57 10.62 -3.92 0.47
CA MET A 57 9.84 -4.78 1.36
C MET A 57 9.66 -6.19 0.79
N ASN A 58 9.87 -7.19 1.62
CA ASN A 58 9.37 -8.53 1.38
C ASN A 58 7.89 -8.66 1.80
N HIS A 59 7.27 -9.79 1.47
CA HIS A 59 5.85 -10.03 1.77
C HIS A 59 5.49 -9.88 3.26
N TYR A 60 6.35 -10.35 4.16
CA TYR A 60 6.10 -10.25 5.61
C TYR A 60 6.16 -8.79 6.08
N GLU A 61 7.14 -8.04 5.58
CA GLU A 61 7.28 -6.61 5.87
C GLU A 61 6.08 -5.82 5.37
N LEU A 62 5.60 -6.11 4.15
CA LEU A 62 4.39 -5.52 3.60
C LEU A 62 3.17 -5.78 4.46
N VAL A 63 2.95 -7.04 4.86
CA VAL A 63 1.83 -7.41 5.74
C VAL A 63 1.93 -6.71 7.09
N HIS A 64 3.12 -6.66 7.68
CA HIS A 64 3.35 -5.95 8.94
C HIS A 64 3.10 -4.45 8.80
N HIS A 65 3.54 -3.84 7.70
CA HIS A 65 3.32 -2.43 7.40
C HIS A 65 1.81 -2.11 7.33
N VAL A 66 1.03 -2.92 6.61
CA VAL A 66 -0.45 -2.79 6.57
C VAL A 66 -1.06 -2.88 7.99
N GLN A 67 -0.55 -3.79 8.84
CA GLN A 67 -1.04 -3.92 10.21
C GLN A 67 -0.76 -2.67 11.06
N GLN A 68 0.42 -2.06 10.91
CA GLN A 68 0.81 -0.86 11.65
C GLN A 68 -0.05 0.34 11.24
N GLU A 69 -0.24 0.57 9.94
CA GLU A 69 -1.10 1.63 9.42
C GLU A 69 -2.52 1.54 10.00
N LEU A 70 -3.10 0.33 10.01
CA LEU A 70 -4.42 0.10 10.57
C LEU A 70 -4.49 0.40 12.08
N GLN A 71 -3.44 0.08 12.84
CA GLN A 71 -3.40 0.39 14.28
C GLN A 71 -3.33 1.90 14.54
N GLN A 72 -2.53 2.62 13.76
CA GLN A 72 -2.41 4.07 13.88
C GLN A 72 -3.74 4.78 13.58
N HIS A 73 -4.43 4.37 12.52
CA HIS A 73 -5.74 4.91 12.19
C HIS A 73 -6.76 4.65 13.31
N LEU A 74 -6.80 3.44 13.87
CA LEU A 74 -7.70 3.11 14.98
C LEU A 74 -7.43 3.97 16.22
N GLN A 75 -6.16 4.21 16.56
CA GLN A 75 -5.78 5.07 17.69
C GLN A 75 -6.19 6.54 17.46
N ALA A 76 -6.03 7.05 16.23
CA ALA A 76 -6.47 8.39 15.88
C ALA A 76 -7.99 8.56 16.06
N PHE A 77 -8.79 7.57 15.62
CA PHE A 77 -10.25 7.58 15.80
C PHE A 77 -10.70 7.52 17.28
N GLU A 78 -9.92 6.91 18.16
CA GLU A 78 -10.22 6.86 19.59
C GLU A 78 -9.89 8.18 20.31
N HIS A 79 -8.84 8.88 19.85
CA HIS A 79 -8.45 10.18 20.41
C HIS A 79 -9.39 11.32 20.01
N ASP A 80 -9.99 11.29 18.82
CA ASP A 80 -10.94 12.32 18.35
C ASP A 80 -12.32 12.28 19.05
N LYS A 81 -12.57 11.28 19.93
CA LYS A 81 -13.84 11.10 20.65
C LYS A 81 -13.83 11.58 22.11
N GLN A 82 -12.72 12.17 22.58
CA GLN A 82 -12.59 12.75 23.93
C GLN A 82 -12.67 14.28 23.88
#